data_AF-Q582J8-F1
#
_entry.id   AF-Q582J8-F1
#
_cell.length_a   1.000
_cell.length_b   1.000
_cell.length_c   1.000
_cell.angle_alpha   90.00
_cell.angle_beta   90.00
_cell.angle_gamma   90.00
#
_symmetry.space_group_name_H-M   'P 1'
#
loop_
_entity.id
_entity.type
_entity.pdbx_description
1 polymer ?
#
loop_
_entity_poly.entity_id
_entity_poly.type
_entity_poly.pdbx_seq_one_letter_code
_entity_poly.pdbx_strand_id
1 'polypeptide(L)'
;MKPATIPHGKNDAEGAGARMYEGMNTLQKEELNDYLISQMGPGTKWHDEMSDVVNTIIRQRSINGEPLDVHDVLSEALPHCQLAISHEVRDGLFRRIAGMCTTTDV
;
A
#
# COMPACT_ATOMS: atom_id res chain seq x y z
N MET A 1 22.76 19.24 31.80
CA MET A 1 22.03 18.03 31.35
C MET A 1 21.56 18.28 29.93
N LYS A 2 22.15 17.60 28.93
CA LYS A 2 21.66 17.64 27.53
C LYS A 2 20.83 16.37 27.28
N PRO A 3 19.65 16.47 26.65
CA PRO A 3 18.76 15.33 26.43
C PRO A 3 19.36 14.38 25.38
N ALA A 4 19.16 13.08 25.61
CA ALA A 4 19.60 12.00 24.75
C ALA A 4 18.87 12.05 23.39
N THR A 5 19.65 11.99 22.31
CA THR A 5 19.17 11.76 20.95
C THR A 5 18.63 10.32 20.85
N ILE A 6 17.32 10.17 20.63
CA ILE A 6 16.70 8.89 20.31
C ILE A 6 16.99 8.60 18.82
N PRO A 7 17.61 7.46 18.46
CA PRO A 7 17.89 7.13 17.07
C PRO A 7 16.59 6.79 16.33
N HIS A 8 16.50 7.29 15.11
CA HIS A 8 15.40 7.10 14.16
C HIS A 8 15.26 5.61 13.76
N GLY A 9 14.49 4.84 14.53
CA GLY A 9 14.20 3.43 14.26
C GLY A 9 12.97 3.16 13.38
N LYS A 10 12.38 4.17 12.71
CA LYS A 10 11.18 3.98 11.88
C LYS A 10 11.46 3.67 10.41
N ASN A 11 12.64 3.99 9.89
CA ASN A 11 12.95 3.84 8.45
C ASN A 11 13.40 2.41 8.08
N ASP A 12 13.83 1.60 9.03
CA ASP A 12 14.37 0.26 8.73
C ASP A 12 13.29 -0.74 8.35
N ALA A 13 12.08 -0.59 8.91
CA ALA A 13 10.94 -1.46 8.63
C ALA A 13 10.31 -1.18 7.26
N GLU A 14 10.13 0.10 6.91
CA GLU A 14 9.57 0.51 5.60
C GLU A 14 10.45 0.02 4.45
N GLY A 15 11.78 0.07 4.62
CA GLY A 15 12.73 -0.46 3.64
C GLY A 15 12.86 -2.00 3.65
N ALA A 16 12.49 -2.69 4.73
CA ALA A 16 12.63 -4.15 4.82
C ALA A 16 11.71 -4.86 3.81
N GLY A 17 10.43 -4.48 3.74
CA GLY A 17 9.49 -5.05 2.78
C GLY A 17 9.93 -4.81 1.33
N ALA A 18 10.38 -3.60 1.01
CA ALA A 18 10.90 -3.27 -0.32
C ALA A 18 12.14 -4.11 -0.68
N ARG A 19 13.10 -4.28 0.25
CA ARG A 19 14.27 -5.14 0.04
C ARG A 19 13.89 -6.60 -0.18
N MET A 20 12.92 -7.13 0.57
CA MET A 20 12.43 -8.49 0.37
C MET A 20 11.79 -8.65 -1.01
N TYR A 21 10.95 -7.70 -1.40
CA TYR A 21 10.35 -7.68 -2.73
C TYR A 21 11.42 -7.64 -3.84
N GLU A 22 12.45 -6.81 -3.71
CA GLU A 22 13.51 -6.75 -4.71
C GLU A 22 14.34 -8.03 -4.83
N GLY A 23 14.46 -8.81 -3.76
CA GLY A 23 15.12 -10.11 -3.78
C GLY A 23 14.31 -11.23 -4.43
N MET A 24 13.02 -11.02 -4.70
CA MET A 24 12.14 -12.03 -5.29
C MET A 24 12.37 -12.19 -6.79
N ASN A 25 12.23 -13.44 -7.27
CA ASN A 25 12.20 -13.71 -8.69
C ASN A 25 10.88 -13.26 -9.33
N THR A 26 10.81 -13.29 -10.66
CA THR A 26 9.62 -12.85 -11.41
C THR A 26 8.34 -13.59 -11.00
N LEU A 27 8.41 -14.91 -10.82
CA LEU A 27 7.25 -15.73 -10.46
C LEU A 27 6.70 -15.37 -9.07
N GLN A 28 7.58 -15.13 -8.10
CA GLN A 28 7.21 -14.68 -6.76
C GLN A 28 6.57 -13.29 -6.79
N LYS A 29 7.14 -12.35 -7.57
CA LYS A 29 6.58 -11.01 -7.75
C LYS A 29 5.20 -11.06 -8.42
N GLU A 30 5.02 -11.93 -9.41
CA GLU A 30 3.72 -12.17 -10.07
C GLU A 30 2.69 -12.73 -9.10
N GLU A 31 3.03 -13.74 -8.28
CA GLU A 31 2.11 -14.30 -7.30
C GLU A 31 1.64 -13.25 -6.27
N LEU A 32 2.55 -12.38 -5.80
CA LEU A 32 2.18 -11.28 -4.91
C LEU A 32 1.27 -10.26 -5.61
N ASN A 33 1.56 -9.95 -6.87
CA ASN A 33 0.73 -9.05 -7.67
C ASN A 33 -0.68 -9.64 -7.88
N ASP A 34 -0.80 -10.90 -8.25
CA ASP A 34 -2.08 -11.60 -8.44
C ASP A 34 -2.89 -11.63 -7.15
N TYR A 35 -2.22 -11.87 -6.01
CA TYR A 35 -2.87 -11.77 -4.71
C TYR A 35 -3.43 -10.38 -4.47
N LEU A 36 -2.62 -9.33 -4.62
CA LEU A 36 -3.06 -7.95 -4.39
C LEU A 36 -4.19 -7.55 -5.35
N ILE A 37 -4.13 -7.94 -6.63
CA ILE A 37 -5.21 -7.69 -7.60
C ILE A 37 -6.49 -8.43 -7.18
N SER A 38 -6.41 -9.69 -6.75
CA SER A 38 -7.61 -10.41 -6.29
C SER A 38 -8.27 -9.80 -5.05
N GLN A 39 -7.51 -9.10 -4.20
CA GLN A 39 -8.00 -8.49 -2.97
C GLN A 39 -8.41 -7.02 -3.15
N MET A 40 -7.73 -6.29 -4.03
CA MET A 40 -7.81 -4.82 -4.15
C MET A 40 -7.97 -4.33 -5.60
N GLY A 41 -8.12 -5.24 -6.56
CA GLY A 41 -8.36 -4.91 -7.97
C GLY A 41 -9.83 -4.60 -8.28
N PRO A 42 -10.14 -4.37 -9.56
CA PRO A 42 -11.50 -4.05 -10.00
C PRO A 42 -12.53 -5.11 -9.55
N GLY A 43 -13.66 -4.64 -9.02
CA GLY A 43 -14.75 -5.48 -8.53
C GLY A 43 -14.60 -5.95 -7.08
N THR A 44 -13.53 -5.55 -6.38
CA THR A 44 -13.44 -5.74 -4.93
C THR A 44 -13.95 -4.51 -4.19
N LYS A 45 -14.40 -4.73 -2.95
CA LYS A 45 -14.88 -3.65 -2.08
C LYS A 45 -13.85 -2.53 -1.90
N TRP A 46 -12.57 -2.88 -1.78
CA TRP A 46 -11.51 -1.89 -1.62
C TRP A 46 -11.42 -0.98 -2.86
N HIS A 47 -11.46 -1.56 -4.06
CA HIS A 47 -11.39 -0.79 -5.30
C HIS A 47 -12.59 0.15 -5.45
N ASP A 48 -13.79 -0.35 -5.16
CA ASP A 48 -15.02 0.46 -5.25
C ASP A 48 -14.98 1.62 -4.25
N GLU A 49 -14.57 1.36 -3.01
CA GLU A 49 -14.41 2.38 -1.97
C GLU A 49 -13.37 3.44 -2.38
N MET A 50 -12.24 3.04 -2.97
CA MET A 50 -11.23 3.99 -3.43
C MET A 50 -11.67 4.80 -4.64
N SER A 51 -12.46 4.19 -5.54
CA SER A 51 -13.08 4.91 -6.65
C SER A 51 -14.02 5.99 -6.13
N ASP A 52 -14.86 5.67 -5.13
CA ASP A 52 -15.78 6.61 -4.50
C ASP A 52 -15.05 7.75 -3.78
N VAL A 53 -13.95 7.46 -3.07
CA VAL A 53 -13.11 8.47 -2.41
C VAL A 53 -12.54 9.44 -3.44
N VAL A 54 -11.91 8.93 -4.51
CA VAL A 54 -11.33 9.76 -5.56
C VAL A 54 -12.39 10.61 -6.26
N ASN A 55 -13.54 10.01 -6.60
CA ASN A 55 -14.66 10.75 -7.20
C ASN A 55 -15.21 11.84 -6.28
N THR A 56 -15.27 11.57 -4.97
CA THR A 56 -15.70 12.55 -3.97
C THR A 56 -14.75 13.73 -3.90
N ILE A 57 -13.43 13.50 -3.86
CA ILE A 57 -12.40 14.55 -3.85
C ILE A 57 -12.50 15.41 -5.12
N ILE A 58 -12.57 14.77 -6.30
CA ILE A 58 -12.71 15.47 -7.59
C ILE A 58 -13.98 16.35 -7.59
N ARG A 59 -15.10 15.79 -7.11
CA ARG A 59 -16.37 16.50 -7.03
C ARG A 59 -16.31 17.70 -6.08
N GLN A 60 -15.69 17.53 -4.91
CA GLN A 60 -15.52 18.62 -3.93
C GLN A 60 -14.68 19.77 -4.50
N ARG A 61 -13.55 19.45 -5.14
CA ARG A 61 -12.70 20.44 -5.81
C ARG A 61 -13.45 21.20 -6.89
N SER A 62 -14.23 20.48 -7.72
CA SER A 62 -15.06 21.09 -8.75
C SER A 62 -16.13 22.02 -8.17
N ILE A 63 -16.75 21.68 -7.04
CA ILE A 63 -17.76 22.52 -6.37
C ILE A 63 -17.12 23.78 -5.78
N ASN A 64 -15.92 23.66 -5.22
CA ASN A 64 -15.21 24.76 -4.56
C ASN A 64 -14.42 25.66 -5.52
N GLY A 65 -14.30 25.29 -6.80
CA GLY A 65 -13.46 26.00 -7.77
C GLY A 65 -11.96 25.83 -7.52
N GLU A 66 -11.57 24.75 -6.83
CA GLU A 66 -10.17 24.42 -6.58
C GLU A 66 -9.52 23.83 -7.84
N PRO A 67 -8.21 24.03 -8.04
CA PRO A 67 -7.47 23.37 -9.11
C PRO A 67 -7.56 21.84 -9.01
N LEU A 68 -7.74 21.20 -10.16
CA LEU A 68 -7.72 19.74 -10.27
C LEU A 68 -6.33 19.29 -10.69
N ASP A 69 -5.44 19.13 -9.71
CA ASP A 69 -4.12 18.55 -9.89
C ASP A 69 -4.12 17.08 -9.42
N VAL A 70 -3.56 16.18 -10.23
CA VAL A 70 -3.54 14.75 -9.93
C VAL A 70 -2.74 14.43 -8.67
N HIS A 71 -1.64 15.15 -8.42
CA HIS A 71 -0.82 14.96 -7.23
C HIS A 71 -1.58 15.35 -5.97
N ASP A 72 -2.39 16.40 -6.02
CA ASP A 72 -3.21 16.84 -4.89
C ASP A 72 -4.33 15.82 -4.59
N VAL A 73 -5.01 15.32 -5.63
CA VAL A 73 -6.04 14.28 -5.48
C VAL A 73 -5.43 13.01 -4.89
N LEU A 74 -4.26 12.59 -5.35
CA LEU A 74 -3.56 11.43 -4.80
C LEU A 74 -3.11 11.67 -3.35
N SER A 75 -2.55 12.85 -3.05
CA SER A 75 -2.10 13.21 -1.70
C SER A 75 -3.25 13.17 -0.68
N GLU A 76 -4.46 13.52 -1.12
CA GLU A 76 -5.68 13.48 -0.31
C GLU A 76 -6.26 12.07 -0.20
N ALA A 77 -6.23 11.28 -1.28
CA ALA A 77 -6.77 9.92 -1.30
C ALA A 77 -5.87 8.88 -0.59
N LEU A 78 -4.55 9.01 -0.69
CA LEU A 78 -3.58 8.00 -0.22
C LEU A 78 -3.74 7.59 1.26
N PRO A 79 -3.96 8.52 2.22
CA PRO A 79 -4.23 8.13 3.60
C PRO A 79 -5.47 7.24 3.76
N HIS A 80 -6.53 7.50 2.99
CA HIS A 80 -7.73 6.65 2.96
C HIS A 80 -7.41 5.27 2.37
N CYS A 81 -6.66 5.24 1.26
CA CYS A 81 -6.20 3.99 0.65
C CYS A 81 -5.47 3.09 1.66
N GLN A 82 -4.53 3.66 2.41
CA GLN A 82 -3.72 2.92 3.39
C GLN A 82 -4.57 2.40 4.56
N LEU A 83 -5.51 3.19 5.06
CA LEU A 83 -6.39 2.80 6.17
C LEU A 83 -7.44 1.76 5.77
N ALA A 84 -7.89 1.79 4.51
CA ALA A 84 -8.89 0.86 3.99
C ALA A 84 -8.34 -0.56 3.76
N ILE A 85 -7.02 -0.75 3.73
CA ILE A 85 -6.43 -2.10 3.59
C ILE A 85 -6.74 -2.92 4.84
N SER A 86 -7.58 -3.94 4.67
CA SER A 86 -7.98 -4.80 5.78
C SER A 86 -6.78 -5.51 6.40
N HIS A 87 -6.92 -5.89 7.67
CA HIS A 87 -5.90 -6.69 8.35
C HIS A 87 -5.69 -8.03 7.64
N GLU A 88 -6.77 -8.64 7.14
CA GLU A 88 -6.73 -9.91 6.40
C GLU A 88 -5.88 -9.83 5.12
N VAL A 89 -5.97 -8.71 4.39
CA VAL A 89 -5.15 -8.50 3.18
C VAL A 89 -3.67 -8.35 3.54
N ARG A 90 -3.37 -7.61 4.60
CA ARG A 90 -1.99 -7.46 5.10
C ARG A 90 -1.41 -8.79 5.57
N ASP A 91 -2.16 -9.54 6.38
CA ASP A 91 -1.74 -10.85 6.87
C ASP A 91 -1.54 -11.86 5.74
N GLY A 92 -2.45 -11.88 4.76
CA GLY A 92 -2.33 -12.76 3.61
C GLY A 92 -1.10 -12.40 2.75
N LEU A 93 -0.80 -11.11 2.58
CA LEU A 93 0.43 -10.66 1.93
C LEU A 93 1.67 -11.15 2.70
N PHE A 94 1.71 -10.92 4.01
CA PHE A 94 2.83 -11.38 4.85
C PHE A 94 3.01 -12.89 4.82
N ARG A 95 1.93 -13.66 4.84
CA ARG A 95 1.98 -15.13 4.78
C ARG A 95 2.59 -15.61 3.47
N ARG A 96 2.24 -15.00 2.34
CA ARG A 96 2.83 -15.33 1.02
C ARG A 96 4.32 -15.00 0.98
N ILE A 97 4.68 -13.79 1.41
CA ILE A 97 6.09 -13.36 1.50
C ILE A 97 6.88 -14.33 2.39
N ALA A 98 6.37 -14.69 3.57
CA ALA A 98 7.03 -15.63 4.47
C ALA A 98 7.20 -17.03 3.82
N GLY A 99 6.17 -17.53 3.13
CA GLY A 99 6.25 -18.80 2.41
C GLY A 99 7.31 -18.82 1.30
N MET A 100 7.46 -17.69 0.60
CA MET A 100 8.48 -17.50 -0.45
C MET A 100 9.90 -17.42 0.12
N CYS A 101 10.07 -16.81 1.29
CA CYS A 101 11.37 -16.78 1.97
C CYS A 101 11.79 -18.17 2.46
N THR A 102 10.85 -18.99 2.94
CA THR A 102 11.17 -20.35 3.42
C THR A 102 11.47 -21.36 2.31
N THR A 103 11.13 -21.06 1.06
CA THR A 103 11.32 -21.97 -0.09
C THR A 103 12.62 -21.75 -0.85
N THR A 104 13.46 -20.78 -0.42
CA THR A 104 14.73 -20.44 -1.09
C THR A 104 15.95 -21.18 -0.48
N ASP A 105 15.73 -22.20 0.36
CA ASP A 105 16.76 -23.13 0.84
C ASP A 105 16.58 -24.51 0.14
N VAL A 106 17.00 -24.61 -1.12
CA VAL A 106 17.31 -25.88 -1.82
C VAL A 106 18.57 -25.69 -2.65
#